data_AF-A0A926V382-F1
#
_entry.id   AF-A0A926V382-F1
#
_cell.length_a   1.000
_cell.length_b   1.000
_cell.length_c   1.000
_cell.angle_alpha   90.00
_cell.angle_beta   90.00
_cell.angle_gamma   90.00
#
_symmetry.space_group_name_H-M   'P 1'
#
loop_
_entity.id
_entity.type
_entity.pdbx_description
1 polymer ?
#
loop_
_entity_poly.entity_id
_entity_poly.type
_entity_poly.pdbx_seq_one_letter_code
_entity_poly.pdbx_strand_id
1 'polypeptide(L)'
;MTQSSRSLAIPVHPRISRWLTISALSATGLLMGWVPNLSLTPNVAIMGQSAQAQAAISDADIRNYARSVLTIESRRQEALQNLRNASPNQQVPNIRCNDRNSLNGLPRQARTIAVEYCTVSQQVVEQNSLTIQRFNQITAAQQGDRNLAQRIQQELIRLQQNR
;
A
#
# COMPACT_ATOMS: atom_id res chain seq x y z
N MET A 1 74.79 39.79 -24.61
CA MET A 1 74.76 41.06 -23.86
C MET A 1 73.44 41.74 -24.21
N THR A 2 72.37 41.54 -23.42
CA THR A 2 71.91 42.43 -22.32
C THR A 2 71.60 43.83 -22.86
N GLN A 3 70.48 44.50 -22.65
CA GLN A 3 69.40 44.49 -21.66
C GLN A 3 68.64 45.79 -21.98
N SER A 4 67.32 45.90 -21.84
CA SER A 4 66.68 47.13 -21.33
C SER A 4 65.16 47.00 -21.34
N SER A 5 64.59 47.46 -20.24
CA SER A 5 63.22 47.32 -19.79
C SER A 5 62.25 48.30 -20.46
N ARG A 6 60.96 47.90 -20.47
CA ARG A 6 59.68 48.67 -20.45
C ARG A 6 58.68 47.94 -21.36
N SER A 7 57.41 47.72 -21.06
CA SER A 7 56.44 48.21 -20.08
C SER A 7 55.32 47.16 -20.00
N LEU A 8 54.41 47.26 -19.02
CA LEU A 8 52.97 47.47 -19.27
C LEU A 8 52.18 47.21 -17.99
N ALA A 9 51.47 48.25 -17.55
CA ALA A 9 50.44 48.17 -16.53
C ALA A 9 49.27 47.30 -17.02
N ILE A 10 48.67 46.51 -16.13
CA ILE A 10 47.38 45.88 -16.38
C ILE A 10 46.47 46.16 -15.16
N PRO A 11 45.23 46.63 -15.41
CA PRO A 11 44.38 47.23 -14.40
C PRO A 11 43.64 46.21 -13.52
N VAL A 12 43.14 46.75 -12.41
CA VAL A 12 42.28 46.12 -11.40
C VAL A 12 40.91 45.80 -12.03
N HIS A 13 40.41 44.57 -11.87
CA HIS A 13 39.00 44.23 -12.12
C HIS A 13 38.32 43.67 -10.86
N PRO A 14 37.06 44.09 -10.59
CA PRO A 14 36.36 43.81 -9.34
C PRO A 14 35.74 42.41 -9.29
N ARG A 15 35.56 41.90 -8.07
CA ARG A 15 34.73 40.73 -7.74
C ARG A 15 33.29 40.95 -8.23
N ILE A 16 32.81 40.13 -9.16
CA ILE A 16 31.38 39.85 -9.32
C ILE A 16 31.17 38.35 -9.53
N SER A 17 30.63 37.75 -8.48
CA SER A 17 29.98 36.45 -8.43
C SER A 17 28.96 36.31 -9.56
N ARG A 18 29.13 35.29 -10.42
CA ARG A 18 28.06 34.85 -11.33
C ARG A 18 28.13 33.34 -11.50
N TRP A 19 27.72 32.64 -10.44
CA TRP A 19 27.30 31.24 -10.52
C TRP A 19 25.97 31.20 -11.26
N LEU A 20 26.00 30.94 -12.57
CA LEU A 20 24.83 30.59 -13.35
C LEU A 20 25.18 29.43 -14.27
N THR A 21 25.45 28.26 -13.69
CA THR A 21 25.24 27.00 -14.40
C THR A 21 23.76 26.68 -14.26
N ILE A 22 22.99 27.01 -15.30
CA ILE A 22 21.62 26.55 -15.49
C ILE A 22 21.68 25.03 -15.65
N SER A 23 21.46 24.30 -14.56
CA SER A 23 21.17 22.87 -14.62
C SER A 23 19.74 22.71 -15.13
N ALA A 24 19.58 22.39 -16.41
CA ALA A 24 18.32 21.89 -16.94
C ALA A 24 18.05 20.51 -16.32
N LEU A 25 17.39 20.48 -15.15
CA LEU A 25 16.89 19.25 -14.54
C LEU A 25 15.63 18.78 -15.29
N SER A 26 15.88 17.94 -16.28
CA SER A 26 15.16 16.67 -16.51
C SER A 26 13.63 16.70 -16.44
N ALA A 27 12.97 17.23 -17.46
CA ALA A 27 11.56 16.93 -17.72
C ALA A 27 11.40 15.54 -18.36
N THR A 28 11.65 14.48 -17.60
CA THR A 28 11.24 13.10 -17.96
C THR A 28 11.02 12.27 -16.71
N GLY A 29 9.97 12.63 -15.96
CA GLY A 29 9.47 11.87 -14.81
C GLY A 29 8.11 11.21 -15.05
N LEU A 30 7.59 11.21 -16.28
CA LEU A 30 6.23 10.73 -16.59
C LEU A 30 6.16 9.29 -17.13
N LEU A 31 7.27 8.55 -17.19
CA LEU A 31 7.28 7.15 -17.66
C LEU A 31 7.69 6.11 -16.61
N MET A 32 8.09 6.54 -15.40
CA MET A 32 8.27 5.62 -14.28
C MET A 32 6.96 5.64 -13.50
N GLY A 33 6.11 4.63 -13.70
CA GLY A 33 4.81 4.48 -13.07
C GLY A 33 4.86 4.54 -11.54
N TRP A 34 4.95 5.75 -10.99
CA TRP A 34 4.60 6.07 -9.62
C TRP A 34 3.08 6.15 -9.54
N VAL A 35 2.42 5.04 -9.87
CA VAL A 35 1.17 4.76 -9.19
C VAL A 35 1.61 4.56 -7.74
N PRO A 36 1.09 5.33 -6.77
CA PRO A 36 1.34 5.01 -5.37
C PRO A 36 1.04 3.53 -5.22
N ASN A 37 2.02 2.77 -4.73
CA ASN A 37 1.84 1.36 -4.43
C ASN A 37 0.75 1.30 -3.37
N LEU A 38 -0.51 1.24 -3.83
CA LEU A 38 -1.63 0.85 -3.03
C LEU A 38 -1.30 -0.60 -2.72
N SER A 39 -0.60 -0.82 -1.60
CA SER A 39 -0.39 -2.12 -1.00
C SER A 39 -1.77 -2.65 -0.59
N LEU A 40 -2.57 -3.04 -1.59
CA LEU A 40 -3.86 -3.72 -1.49
C LEU A 40 -3.62 -5.20 -1.21
N THR A 41 -2.54 -5.51 -0.49
CA THR A 41 -2.41 -6.77 0.24
C THR A 41 -3.06 -6.52 1.59
N PRO A 42 -4.36 -6.80 1.75
CA PRO A 42 -4.98 -6.67 3.03
C PRO A 42 -4.26 -7.63 3.98
N ASN A 43 -3.64 -7.10 5.04
CA ASN A 43 -3.02 -7.90 6.12
C ASN A 43 -4.07 -8.62 6.99
N VAL A 44 -5.27 -8.85 6.47
CA VAL A 44 -6.27 -9.71 7.10
C VAL A 44 -6.06 -11.13 6.63
N ALA A 45 -5.20 -11.85 7.35
CA ALA A 45 -5.39 -13.27 7.48
C ALA A 45 -6.66 -13.47 8.31
N ILE A 46 -7.78 -13.78 7.64
CA ILE A 46 -9.01 -14.21 8.30
C ILE A 46 -8.78 -15.70 8.63
N MET A 47 -9.49 -16.28 9.59
CA MET A 47 -9.16 -17.60 10.17
C MET A 47 -8.94 -18.74 9.15
N GLY A 48 -7.90 -19.58 9.34
CA GLY A 48 -7.75 -20.89 8.69
C GLY A 48 -6.34 -21.23 8.19
N GLN A 49 -5.66 -22.18 8.86
CA GLN A 49 -4.58 -22.94 8.23
C GLN A 49 -5.22 -23.89 7.22
N SER A 50 -4.70 -23.96 6.00
CA SER A 50 -5.30 -24.85 5.01
C SER A 50 -4.26 -25.39 4.02
N ALA A 51 -3.75 -26.58 4.35
CA ALA A 51 -3.13 -27.47 3.38
C ALA A 51 -4.27 -28.26 2.72
N GLN A 52 -4.87 -27.68 1.69
CA GLN A 52 -5.91 -28.31 0.89
C GLN A 52 -5.47 -28.31 -0.56
N ALA A 53 -5.78 -29.39 -1.27
CA ALA A 53 -5.52 -29.51 -2.70
C ALA A 53 -6.06 -28.25 -3.41
N GLN A 54 -5.17 -27.51 -4.08
CA GLN A 54 -5.54 -26.25 -4.73
C GLN A 54 -6.48 -26.52 -5.91
N ALA A 55 -7.80 -26.50 -5.66
CA ALA A 55 -8.76 -26.26 -6.72
C ALA A 55 -8.37 -24.96 -7.43
N ALA A 56 -8.25 -25.02 -8.76
CA ALA A 56 -7.80 -23.90 -9.58
C ALA A 56 -8.57 -22.62 -9.24
N ILE A 57 -7.88 -21.49 -9.17
CA ILE A 57 -8.49 -20.18 -8.90
C ILE A 57 -9.15 -19.69 -10.18
N SER A 58 -10.47 -19.58 -10.15
CA SER A 58 -11.29 -19.19 -11.30
C SER A 58 -11.36 -17.66 -11.46
N ASP A 59 -11.82 -17.17 -12.62
CA ASP A 59 -12.09 -15.74 -12.79
C ASP A 59 -13.19 -15.23 -11.84
N ALA A 60 -14.17 -16.08 -11.51
CA ALA A 60 -15.21 -15.73 -10.54
C ALA A 60 -14.62 -15.52 -9.15
N ASP A 61 -13.69 -16.39 -8.73
CA ASP A 61 -12.94 -16.23 -7.47
C ASP A 61 -12.22 -14.88 -7.45
N ILE A 62 -11.53 -14.51 -8.53
CA ILE A 62 -10.77 -13.25 -8.62
C ILE A 62 -11.70 -12.03 -8.51
N ARG A 63 -12.83 -12.03 -9.23
CA ARG A 63 -13.81 -10.94 -9.16
C ARG A 63 -14.39 -10.78 -7.75
N ASN A 64 -14.80 -11.88 -7.15
CA ASN A 64 -15.38 -11.90 -5.82
C ASN A 64 -14.35 -11.51 -4.75
N TYR A 65 -13.10 -11.96 -4.91
CA TYR A 65 -11.99 -11.60 -4.05
C TYR A 65 -11.70 -10.10 -4.13
N ALA A 66 -11.54 -9.55 -5.34
CA ALA A 66 -11.26 -8.14 -5.54
C ALA A 66 -12.37 -7.23 -4.97
N ARG A 67 -13.64 -7.60 -5.16
CA ARG A 67 -14.79 -6.91 -4.52
C ARG A 67 -14.71 -6.94 -3.01
N SER A 68 -14.38 -8.10 -2.43
CA SER A 68 -14.21 -8.25 -0.98
C SER A 68 -13.09 -7.36 -0.46
N VAL A 69 -11.92 -7.37 -1.12
CA VAL A 69 -10.75 -6.56 -0.74
C VAL A 69 -11.07 -5.08 -0.74
N LEU A 70 -11.72 -4.55 -1.78
CA LEU A 70 -12.06 -3.12 -1.83
C LEU A 70 -13.02 -2.69 -0.73
N THR A 71 -14.02 -3.52 -0.43
CA THR A 71 -14.98 -3.23 0.64
C THR A 71 -14.33 -3.32 2.01
N ILE A 72 -13.53 -4.38 2.26
CA ILE A 72 -12.79 -4.56 3.51
C ILE A 72 -11.81 -3.41 3.74
N GLU A 73 -11.12 -2.95 2.70
CA GLU A 73 -10.16 -1.84 2.80
C GLU A 73 -10.84 -0.54 3.25
N SER A 74 -12.04 -0.24 2.74
CA SER A 74 -12.82 0.90 3.22
C SER A 74 -13.16 0.77 4.71
N ARG A 75 -13.60 -0.42 5.15
CA ARG A 75 -13.90 -0.69 6.57
C ARG A 75 -12.65 -0.64 7.46
N ARG A 76 -11.50 -1.04 6.92
CA ARG A 76 -10.21 -0.95 7.62
C ARG A 76 -9.83 0.50 7.90
N GLN A 77 -10.05 1.39 6.94
CA GLN A 77 -9.77 2.83 7.11
C GLN A 77 -10.69 3.46 8.15
N GLU A 78 -11.98 3.13 8.11
CA GLU A 78 -12.97 3.54 9.11
C GLU A 78 -12.59 3.06 10.51
N ALA A 79 -12.27 1.77 10.66
CA ALA A 79 -11.83 1.20 11.94
C ALA A 79 -10.56 1.88 12.46
N LEU A 80 -9.58 2.15 11.59
CA LEU A 80 -8.35 2.84 11.96
C LEU A 80 -8.62 4.27 12.44
N GLN A 81 -9.55 4.99 11.81
CA GLN A 81 -9.95 6.32 12.24
C GLN A 81 -10.64 6.27 13.61
N ASN A 82 -11.56 5.34 13.81
CA ASN A 82 -12.24 5.14 15.09
C ASN A 82 -11.27 4.77 16.22
N LEU A 83 -10.27 3.94 15.93
CA LEU A 83 -9.21 3.57 16.88
C LEU A 83 -8.36 4.77 17.28
N ARG A 84 -7.97 5.62 16.31
CA ARG A 84 -7.22 6.86 16.60
C ARG A 84 -8.03 7.81 17.47
N ASN A 85 -9.33 7.95 17.22
CA ASN A 85 -10.21 8.81 18.01
C ASN A 85 -10.40 8.28 19.45
N ALA A 86 -10.49 6.95 19.60
CA ALA A 86 -10.62 6.31 20.91
C ALA A 86 -9.32 6.29 21.72
N SER A 87 -8.16 6.44 21.07
CA SER A 87 -6.85 6.37 21.72
C SER A 87 -5.82 7.28 21.02
N PRO A 88 -5.97 8.62 21.12
CA PRO A 88 -5.20 9.59 20.32
C PRO A 88 -3.68 9.57 20.57
N ASN A 89 -3.22 8.97 21.67
CA ASN A 89 -1.81 8.88 22.04
C ASN A 89 -1.24 7.47 21.98
N GLN A 90 -2.00 6.49 21.48
CA GLN A 90 -1.56 5.09 21.42
C GLN A 90 -1.38 4.65 19.97
N GLN A 91 -0.25 3.98 19.70
CA GLN A 91 -0.02 3.39 18.40
C GLN A 91 -1.05 2.29 18.17
N VAL A 92 -1.80 2.37 17.06
CA VAL A 92 -2.80 1.37 16.72
C VAL A 92 -2.08 0.07 16.37
N PRO A 93 -2.25 -1.00 17.16
CA PRO A 93 -1.57 -2.25 16.93
C PRO A 93 -2.09 -2.92 15.65
N ASN A 94 -1.26 -3.79 15.06
CA ASN A 94 -1.68 -4.60 13.92
C ASN A 94 -2.79 -5.58 14.34
N ILE A 95 -4.00 -5.40 13.81
CA ILE A 95 -5.16 -6.24 14.12
C ILE A 95 -5.15 -7.48 13.25
N ARG A 96 -5.00 -8.64 13.87
CA ARG A 96 -5.05 -9.95 13.20
C ARG A 96 -6.37 -10.64 13.52
N CYS A 97 -7.31 -10.61 12.58
CA CYS A 97 -8.65 -11.17 12.79
C CYS A 97 -8.67 -12.69 13.01
N ASN A 98 -7.60 -13.39 12.66
CA ASN A 98 -7.42 -14.82 12.94
C ASN A 98 -6.74 -15.13 14.28
N ASP A 99 -6.31 -14.11 15.04
CA ASP A 99 -5.58 -14.28 16.30
C ASP A 99 -6.36 -13.65 17.46
N ARG A 100 -6.93 -14.50 18.32
CA ARG A 100 -7.67 -14.05 19.50
C ARG A 100 -6.78 -13.26 20.48
N ASN A 101 -5.48 -13.56 20.53
CA ASN A 101 -4.55 -12.84 21.41
C ASN A 101 -4.32 -11.41 20.91
N SER A 102 -4.25 -11.21 19.59
CA SER A 102 -4.20 -9.88 18.96
C SER A 102 -5.38 -9.00 19.37
N LEU A 103 -6.58 -9.58 19.52
CA LEU A 103 -7.78 -8.85 19.96
C LEU A 103 -7.84 -8.67 21.48
N ASN A 104 -7.51 -9.71 22.25
CA ASN A 104 -7.59 -9.68 23.71
C ASN A 104 -6.54 -8.77 24.37
N GLY A 105 -5.43 -8.48 23.67
CA GLY A 105 -4.44 -7.50 24.12
C GLY A 105 -4.89 -6.05 23.99
N LEU A 106 -6.01 -5.78 23.31
CA LEU A 106 -6.49 -4.41 23.08
C LEU A 106 -7.25 -3.86 24.30
N PRO A 107 -7.11 -2.55 24.60
CA PRO A 107 -8.01 -1.84 25.51
C PRO A 107 -9.47 -2.06 25.11
N ARG A 108 -10.39 -2.02 26.09
CA ARG A 108 -11.80 -2.44 25.88
C ARG A 108 -12.46 -1.77 24.67
N GLN A 109 -12.31 -0.45 24.52
CA GLN A 109 -12.90 0.29 23.40
C GLN A 109 -12.26 -0.06 22.05
N ALA A 110 -10.93 -0.17 22.01
CA ALA A 110 -10.20 -0.60 20.80
C ALA A 110 -10.54 -2.04 20.40
N ARG A 111 -10.76 -2.92 21.38
CA ARG A 111 -11.20 -4.30 21.16
C ARG A 111 -12.56 -4.36 20.49
N THR A 112 -13.53 -3.57 20.95
CA THR A 112 -14.86 -3.51 20.32
C THR A 112 -14.76 -3.13 18.84
N ILE A 113 -14.01 -2.08 18.52
CA ILE A 113 -13.81 -1.62 17.14
C ILE A 113 -13.11 -2.72 16.30
N ALA A 114 -12.09 -3.38 16.85
CA ALA A 114 -11.38 -4.44 16.15
C ALA A 114 -12.27 -5.68 15.90
N VAL A 115 -13.08 -6.09 16.87
CA VAL A 115 -14.02 -7.22 16.73
C VAL A 115 -15.09 -6.89 15.69
N GLU A 116 -15.63 -5.67 15.71
CA GLU A 116 -16.60 -5.21 14.71
C GLU A 116 -16.00 -5.24 13.31
N TYR A 117 -14.81 -4.66 13.11
CA TYR A 117 -14.08 -4.71 11.85
C TYR A 117 -13.86 -6.15 11.35
N CYS A 118 -13.41 -7.05 12.24
CA CYS A 118 -13.17 -8.45 11.87
C CYS A 118 -14.48 -9.18 11.51
N THR A 119 -15.58 -8.88 12.20
CA THR A 119 -16.90 -9.47 11.94
C THR A 119 -17.43 -9.01 10.60
N VAL A 120 -17.41 -7.70 10.34
CA VAL A 120 -17.84 -7.13 9.05
C VAL A 120 -16.98 -7.65 7.91
N SER A 121 -15.67 -7.79 8.11
CA SER A 121 -14.78 -8.34 7.09
C SER A 121 -15.16 -9.77 6.70
N GLN A 122 -15.51 -10.62 7.68
CA GLN A 122 -15.99 -11.98 7.40
C GLN A 122 -17.30 -11.97 6.61
N GLN A 123 -18.27 -11.14 7.04
CA GLN A 123 -19.55 -11.01 6.35
C GLN A 123 -19.39 -10.54 4.91
N VAL A 124 -18.49 -9.59 4.65
CA VAL A 124 -18.22 -9.09 3.29
C VAL A 124 -17.68 -10.20 2.38
N VAL A 125 -16.79 -11.07 2.90
CA VAL A 125 -16.29 -12.22 2.14
C VAL A 125 -17.44 -13.15 1.75
N GLU A 126 -18.30 -13.49 2.70
CA GLU A 126 -19.45 -14.36 2.48
C GLU A 126 -20.48 -13.76 1.52
N GLN A 127 -20.79 -12.46 1.66
CA GLN A 127 -21.68 -11.72 0.77
C GLN A 127 -21.16 -11.68 -0.67
N ASN A 128 -19.84 -11.70 -0.86
CA ASN A 128 -19.23 -11.81 -2.18
C ASN A 128 -19.08 -13.26 -2.67
N SER A 129 -19.84 -14.20 -2.11
CA SER A 129 -19.85 -15.61 -2.55
C SER A 129 -18.48 -16.30 -2.43
N LEU A 130 -17.70 -15.94 -1.41
CA LEU A 130 -16.49 -16.65 -1.02
C LEU A 130 -16.66 -17.23 0.38
N THR A 131 -16.07 -18.40 0.61
CA THR A 131 -15.82 -18.85 1.98
C THR A 131 -14.59 -18.13 2.51
N ILE A 132 -14.51 -17.96 3.84
CA ILE A 132 -13.30 -17.43 4.50
C ILE A 132 -12.06 -18.20 4.07
N GLN A 133 -12.16 -19.53 4.02
CA GLN A 133 -11.08 -20.40 3.59
C GLN A 133 -10.63 -20.11 2.15
N ARG A 134 -11.58 -19.94 1.22
CA ARG A 134 -11.26 -19.63 -0.19
C ARG A 134 -10.63 -18.25 -0.33
N PHE A 135 -11.14 -17.26 0.39
CA PHE A 135 -10.53 -15.92 0.45
C PHE A 135 -9.07 -15.99 0.90
N ASN A 136 -8.80 -16.65 2.03
CA ASN A 136 -7.45 -16.80 2.56
C ASN A 136 -6.53 -17.59 1.61
N GLN A 137 -7.06 -18.62 0.95
CA GLN A 137 -6.31 -19.37 -0.06
C GLN A 137 -5.85 -18.46 -1.19
N ILE A 138 -6.72 -17.59 -1.70
CA ILE A 138 -6.37 -16.62 -2.75
C ILE A 138 -5.35 -15.59 -2.20
N THR A 139 -5.54 -15.09 -0.97
CA THR A 139 -4.61 -14.17 -0.30
C THR A 139 -3.21 -14.75 -0.15
N ALA A 140 -3.10 -16.04 0.17
CA ALA A 140 -1.83 -16.73 0.28
C ALA A 140 -1.23 -17.00 -1.11
N ALA A 141 -2.03 -17.49 -2.07
CA ALA A 141 -1.57 -17.86 -3.40
C ALA A 141 -0.98 -16.67 -4.18
N GLN A 142 -1.60 -15.48 -4.09
CA GLN A 142 -1.12 -14.29 -4.80
C GLN A 142 0.29 -13.83 -4.37
N GLN A 143 0.78 -14.26 -3.20
CA GLN A 143 2.13 -13.90 -2.74
C GLN A 143 3.22 -14.64 -3.53
N GLY A 144 2.93 -15.85 -4.01
CA GLY A 144 3.85 -16.69 -4.78
C GLY A 144 3.56 -16.74 -6.28
N ASP A 145 2.33 -16.42 -6.69
CA ASP A 145 1.88 -16.46 -8.08
C ASP A 145 1.74 -15.05 -8.67
N ARG A 146 2.73 -14.65 -9.48
CA ARG A 146 2.75 -13.34 -10.16
C ARG A 146 1.61 -13.18 -11.17
N ASN A 147 1.19 -14.24 -11.84
CA ASN A 147 0.11 -14.15 -12.83
C ASN A 147 -1.23 -13.89 -12.12
N LEU A 148 -1.48 -14.63 -11.03
CA LEU A 148 -2.65 -14.40 -10.19
C LEU A 148 -2.66 -12.99 -9.60
N ALA A 149 -1.53 -12.51 -9.07
CA ALA A 149 -1.41 -11.16 -8.52
C ALA A 149 -1.75 -10.09 -9.57
N GLN A 150 -1.25 -10.23 -10.80
CA GLN A 150 -1.56 -9.32 -11.91
C GLN A 150 -3.05 -9.33 -12.26
N ARG A 151 -3.69 -10.50 -12.33
CA ARG A 151 -5.13 -10.61 -12.62
C ARG A 151 -5.99 -9.97 -11.52
N ILE A 152 -5.63 -10.17 -10.25
CA ILE A 152 -6.29 -9.49 -9.12
C ILE A 152 -6.11 -7.98 -9.24
N GLN A 153 -4.90 -7.50 -9.52
CA GLN A 153 -4.62 -6.07 -9.67
C GLN A 153 -5.45 -5.43 -10.81
N GLN A 154 -5.53 -6.09 -11.96
CA GLN A 154 -6.34 -5.63 -13.09
C GLN A 154 -7.83 -5.53 -12.71
N GLU A 155 -8.35 -6.53 -12.01
CA GLU A 155 -9.74 -6.53 -11.56
C GLU A 155 -10.01 -5.43 -10.51
N LEU A 156 -9.07 -5.17 -9.60
CA LEU A 156 -9.16 -4.06 -8.65
C LEU A 156 -9.24 -2.70 -9.37
N ILE A 157 -8.38 -2.47 -10.37
CA ILE A 157 -8.40 -1.26 -11.19
C ILE A 157 -9.74 -1.13 -11.94
N ARG A 158 -10.21 -2.21 -12.56
CA ARG A 158 -11.50 -2.25 -13.26
C ARG A 158 -12.66 -1.88 -12.34
N LEU A 159 -12.68 -2.41 -11.11
CA LEU A 159 -13.72 -2.09 -10.14
C LEU A 159 -13.68 -0.64 -9.66
N GLN A 160 -12.49 -0.03 -9.59
CA GLN A 160 -12.34 1.37 -9.18
C GLN A 160 -12.74 2.36 -10.28
N GLN A 161 -12.53 2.03 -11.56
CA GLN A 161 -12.94 2.87 -12.69
C GLN A 161 -14.45 2.90 -12.92
N ASN A 162 -15.16 1.87 -12.43
CA ASN A 162 -16.62 1.73 -12.57
C ASN A 162 -17.40 2.24 -11.34
N ARG A 163 -16.75 3.00 -10.46
CA ARG A 163 -17.39 3.69 -9.32
C ARG A 163 -17.60 5.16 -9.65
#